data_AF-A0ABC7ZXF2-F1
#
_entry.id   AF-A0ABC7ZXF2-F1
#
_cell.length_a   1.000
_cell.length_b   1.000
_cell.length_c   1.000
_cell.angle_alpha   90.00
_cell.angle_beta   90.00
_cell.angle_gamma   90.00
#
_symmetry.space_group_name_H-M   'P 1'
#
loop_
_entity.id
_entity.type
_entity.pdbx_description
1 polymer ?
#
loop_
_entity_poly.entity_id
_entity_poly.type
_entity_poly.pdbx_seq_one_letter_code
_entity_poly.pdbx_strand_id
1 'polypeptide(L)'
;MLDLRFQRLHGKTTLTTRHHVGPLTVQRPFYPEEETCHLCLLHPPGGIVGGDKLIINAIIDSDCHTLITMPGASKFYRSSGAQAHLQQNLTLCNNATLEWLPQDSIFFSRRSRHVAYRVSSVVLQYTAGLGSSVPWTSGHRRNLQPRNTR
;
A
#
# COMPACT_ATOMS: atom_id res chain seq x y z
N MET A 1 -8.54 6.30 -6.97
CA MET A 1 -7.48 5.56 -7.69
C MET A 1 -6.19 6.36 -7.60
N LEU A 2 -5.07 5.69 -7.37
CA LEU A 2 -3.74 6.28 -7.34
C LEU A 2 -2.82 5.41 -8.20
N ASP A 3 -2.25 5.99 -9.25
CA ASP A 3 -1.35 5.33 -10.20
C ASP A 3 0.06 5.89 -10.04
N LEU A 4 1.01 4.99 -9.79
CA LEU A 4 2.41 5.28 -9.56
C LEU A 4 3.28 4.46 -10.49
N ARG A 5 4.31 5.09 -11.07
CA ARG A 5 5.39 4.39 -11.78
C ARG A 5 6.74 4.90 -11.31
N PHE A 6 7.62 3.96 -11.02
CA PHE A 6 8.98 4.22 -10.58
C PHE A 6 9.96 3.73 -11.63
N GLN A 7 10.94 4.57 -11.95
CA GLN A 7 11.96 4.26 -12.96
C GLN A 7 13.34 4.66 -12.48
N ARG A 8 14.36 3.90 -12.90
CA ARG A 8 15.76 4.19 -12.63
C ARG A 8 16.20 5.35 -13.52
N LEU A 9 16.43 6.51 -12.94
CA LEU A 9 16.89 7.72 -13.62
C LEU A 9 18.07 8.33 -12.87
N HIS A 10 19.12 8.72 -13.59
CA HIS A 10 20.30 9.38 -13.02
C HIS A 10 20.90 8.64 -11.80
N GLY A 11 20.96 7.31 -11.85
CA GLY A 11 21.50 6.51 -10.76
C GLY A 11 20.62 6.42 -9.51
N LYS A 12 19.31 6.74 -9.61
CA LYS A 12 18.36 6.51 -8.51
C LYS A 12 16.97 6.12 -8.99
N THR A 13 16.20 5.48 -8.13
CA THR A 13 14.78 5.25 -8.39
C THR A 13 14.03 6.57 -8.34
N THR A 14 13.20 6.89 -9.32
CA THR A 14 12.45 8.16 -9.37
C THR A 14 10.98 7.88 -9.64
N LEU A 15 10.08 8.56 -8.93
CA LEU A 15 8.65 8.56 -9.23
C LEU A 15 8.40 9.37 -10.52
N THR A 16 8.20 8.68 -11.64
CA THR A 16 8.03 9.32 -12.97
C THR A 16 6.57 9.50 -13.35
N THR A 17 5.68 8.66 -12.84
CA THR A 17 4.23 8.81 -13.02
C THR A 17 3.56 8.94 -11.66
N ARG A 18 2.72 9.97 -11.52
CA ARG A 18 1.84 10.18 -10.37
C ARG A 18 0.51 10.72 -10.87
N HIS A 19 -0.49 9.85 -10.92
CA HIS A 19 -1.86 10.23 -11.26
C HIS A 19 -2.80 9.80 -10.12
N HIS A 20 -3.79 10.63 -9.80
CA HIS A 20 -4.75 10.27 -8.75
C HIS A 20 -6.14 10.83 -9.06
N VAL A 21 -7.14 10.07 -8.61
CA VAL A 21 -8.55 10.43 -8.63
C VAL A 21 -9.13 10.09 -7.26
N GLY A 22 -9.75 11.07 -6.61
CA GLY A 22 -10.27 10.93 -5.25
C GLY A 22 -9.21 11.20 -4.18
N PRO A 23 -9.39 10.68 -2.95
CA PRO A 23 -8.67 11.20 -1.78
C PRO A 23 -7.25 10.68 -1.63
N LEU A 24 -6.83 9.62 -2.34
CA LEU A 24 -5.47 9.12 -2.22
C LEU A 24 -4.48 10.06 -2.90
N THR A 25 -3.45 10.46 -2.19
CA THR A 25 -2.34 11.25 -2.72
C THR A 25 -1.02 10.74 -2.14
N VAL A 26 0.08 11.40 -2.46
CA VAL A 26 1.42 11.05 -1.97
C VAL A 26 2.20 12.29 -1.56
N GLN A 27 3.06 12.15 -0.56
CA GLN A 27 4.06 13.18 -0.27
C GLN A 27 5.10 13.26 -1.39
N ARG A 28 5.86 14.36 -1.40
CA ARG A 28 7.02 14.48 -2.29
C ARG A 28 7.98 13.31 -1.99
N PRO A 29 8.47 12.58 -3.02
CA PRO A 29 9.50 11.55 -2.82
C PRO A 29 10.74 12.12 -2.12
N PHE A 30 11.35 11.32 -1.24
CA PHE A 30 12.58 11.65 -0.53
C PHE A 30 13.54 10.45 -0.54
N TYR A 31 14.81 10.69 -0.20
CA TYR A 31 15.93 9.78 -0.48
C TYR A 31 16.92 9.73 0.70
N PRO A 32 16.58 9.06 1.82
CA PRO A 32 17.51 8.94 2.94
C PRO A 32 18.74 8.07 2.62
N GLU A 33 18.59 7.08 1.74
CA GLU A 33 19.62 6.13 1.28
C GLU A 33 20.12 6.45 -0.13
N GLU A 34 20.00 7.71 -0.56
CA GLU A 34 20.42 8.28 -1.86
C GLU A 34 19.70 7.72 -3.10
N GLU A 35 19.81 6.43 -3.37
CA GLU A 35 19.30 5.78 -4.57
C GLU A 35 17.86 5.27 -4.43
N THR A 36 17.45 4.97 -3.19
CA THR A 36 16.14 4.38 -2.87
C THR A 36 15.08 5.47 -2.77
N CYS A 37 13.99 5.31 -3.53
CA CYS A 37 12.87 6.25 -3.47
C CYS A 37 11.96 5.92 -2.30
N HIS A 38 11.87 6.81 -1.31
CA HIS A 38 10.90 6.69 -0.21
C HIS A 38 9.65 7.50 -0.53
N LEU A 39 8.49 6.85 -0.42
CA LEU A 39 7.20 7.45 -0.73
C LEU A 39 6.18 7.20 0.38
N CYS A 40 5.62 8.28 0.92
CA CYS A 40 4.51 8.21 1.84
C CYS A 40 3.18 8.41 1.08
N LEU A 41 2.33 7.39 1.08
CA LEU A 41 0.94 7.49 0.65
C LEU A 41 0.14 8.26 1.69
N LEU A 42 -0.79 9.09 1.25
CA LEU A 42 -1.66 9.87 2.11
C LEU A 42 -3.12 9.57 1.80
N HIS A 43 -3.92 9.46 2.85
CA HIS A 43 -5.37 9.50 2.77
C HIS A 43 -5.85 10.64 3.68
N PRO A 44 -5.94 11.88 3.16
CA PRO A 44 -6.30 13.06 3.92
C PRO A 44 -7.65 12.99 4.65
N PRO A 45 -8.70 12.28 4.18
CA PRO A 45 -9.89 12.07 4.99
C PRO A 45 -9.50 11.38 6.29
N GLY A 46 -10.03 11.86 7.42
CA GLY A 46 -9.67 11.39 8.77
C GLY A 46 -9.87 9.89 9.03
N GLY A 47 -10.45 9.17 8.07
CA GLY A 47 -10.55 7.73 7.99
C GLY A 47 -11.38 7.29 6.79
N ILE A 48 -11.39 5.99 6.53
CA ILE A 48 -12.10 5.34 5.44
C ILE A 48 -13.53 5.06 5.93
N VAL A 49 -14.53 5.54 5.18
CA VAL A 49 -15.96 5.35 5.49
C VAL A 49 -16.59 4.34 4.54
N GLY A 50 -17.77 3.83 4.92
CA GLY A 50 -18.52 2.91 4.06
C GLY A 50 -18.84 3.51 2.69
N GLY A 51 -18.49 2.79 1.62
CA GLY A 51 -18.63 3.26 0.24
C GLY A 51 -17.31 3.72 -0.40
N ASP A 52 -16.25 3.95 0.39
CA ASP A 52 -14.95 4.32 -0.16
C ASP A 52 -14.37 3.19 -1.02
N LYS A 53 -13.86 3.57 -2.20
CA LYS A 53 -13.14 2.68 -3.11
C LYS A 53 -11.74 3.22 -3.34
N LEU A 54 -10.79 2.64 -2.64
CA LEU A 54 -9.38 2.96 -2.71
C LEU A 54 -8.71 1.94 -3.63
N ILE A 55 -8.14 2.42 -4.73
CA ILE A 55 -7.39 1.59 -5.68
C ILE A 55 -5.99 2.19 -5.77
N ILE A 56 -4.98 1.38 -5.48
CA ILE A 56 -3.56 1.74 -5.56
C ILE A 56 -2.93 0.86 -6.62
N ASN A 57 -2.34 1.48 -7.62
CA ASN A 57 -1.58 0.84 -8.68
C ASN A 57 -0.14 1.34 -8.59
N ALA A 58 0.83 0.44 -8.46
CA ALA A 58 2.25 0.79 -8.46
C ALA A 58 3.01 -0.14 -9.40
N ILE A 59 3.75 0.44 -10.35
CA ILE A 59 4.66 -0.27 -11.23
C ILE A 59 6.09 0.13 -10.87
N ILE A 60 6.90 -0.85 -10.51
CA ILE A 60 8.31 -0.70 -10.19
C ILE A 60 9.12 -1.26 -11.36
N ASP A 61 9.70 -0.39 -12.18
CA ASP A 61 10.49 -0.80 -13.34
C ASP A 61 11.80 -1.47 -12.92
N SER A 62 12.51 -2.06 -13.88
CA SER A 62 13.72 -2.83 -13.61
C SER A 62 14.77 -2.02 -12.85
N ASP A 63 15.52 -2.72 -11.99
CA ASP A 63 16.63 -2.17 -11.20
C ASP A 63 16.24 -0.97 -10.30
N CYS A 64 14.95 -0.84 -9.98
CA CYS A 64 14.44 0.14 -9.05
C CYS A 64 14.33 -0.44 -7.63
N HIS A 65 14.62 0.39 -6.64
CA HIS A 65 14.34 0.12 -5.23
C HIS A 65 13.50 1.25 -4.66
N THR A 66 12.29 0.93 -4.21
CA THR A 66 11.42 1.89 -3.53
C THR A 66 10.83 1.33 -2.25
N LEU A 67 10.69 2.20 -1.26
CA LEU A 67 9.92 1.97 -0.06
C LEU A 67 8.65 2.81 -0.16
N ILE A 68 7.49 2.14 -0.03
CA ILE A 68 6.20 2.82 0.04
C ILE A 68 5.58 2.54 1.40
N THR A 69 5.30 3.61 2.14
CA THR A 69 4.64 3.56 3.45
C THR A 69 3.39 4.44 3.47
N MET A 70 2.61 4.37 4.55
CA MET A 70 1.47 5.24 4.80
C MET A 70 1.58 5.74 6.26
N PRO A 71 1.70 7.06 6.49
CA PRO A 71 1.85 7.59 7.83
C PRO A 71 0.50 7.54 8.55
N GLY A 72 0.52 6.94 9.73
CA GLY A 72 -0.67 6.78 10.57
C GLY A 72 -1.51 5.57 10.16
N ALA A 73 -2.16 4.98 11.16
CA ALA A 73 -3.09 3.90 10.92
C ALA A 73 -4.27 4.36 10.06
N SER A 74 -4.63 3.55 9.06
CA SER A 74 -5.91 3.70 8.37
C SER A 74 -7.03 3.49 9.39
N LYS A 75 -7.75 4.57 9.73
CA LYS A 75 -8.91 4.52 10.63
C LYS A 75 -10.13 4.14 9.80
N PHE A 76 -10.72 2.99 10.05
CA PHE A 76 -11.98 2.62 9.43
C PHE A 76 -13.14 3.08 10.32
N TYR A 77 -14.02 3.92 9.77
CA TYR A 77 -15.21 4.41 10.46
C TYR A 77 -16.44 3.58 10.11
N ARG A 78 -17.44 3.65 11.01
CA ARG A 78 -18.73 2.95 10.91
C ARG A 78 -19.36 3.14 9.53
N SER A 79 -19.84 2.05 8.92
CA SER A 79 -20.79 2.12 7.82
C SER A 79 -22.17 1.61 8.25
N SER A 80 -23.24 2.21 7.73
CA SER A 80 -24.62 1.75 7.93
C SER A 80 -25.03 0.67 6.91
N GLY A 81 -24.09 0.17 6.09
CA GLY A 81 -24.35 -0.90 5.12
C GLY A 81 -23.26 -1.07 4.05
N ALA A 82 -22.78 0.02 3.45
CA ALA A 82 -21.77 -0.06 2.39
C ALA A 82 -20.39 -0.47 2.92
N GLN A 83 -19.75 -1.44 2.29
CA GLN A 83 -18.37 -1.83 2.62
C GLN A 83 -17.37 -0.83 2.04
N ALA A 84 -16.29 -0.58 2.76
CA ALA A 84 -15.11 0.07 2.19
C ALA A 84 -14.26 -0.96 1.44
N HIS A 85 -13.71 -0.54 0.30
CA HIS A 85 -12.91 -1.39 -0.58
C HIS A 85 -11.50 -0.79 -0.75
N LEU A 86 -10.48 -1.61 -0.49
CA LEU A 86 -9.09 -1.30 -0.81
C LEU A 86 -8.53 -2.38 -1.75
N GLN A 87 -8.09 -1.95 -2.92
CA GLN A 87 -7.41 -2.77 -3.92
C GLN A 87 -5.98 -2.27 -4.11
N GLN A 88 -5.02 -3.20 -4.15
CA GLN A 88 -3.60 -2.91 -4.30
C GLN A 88 -3.04 -3.78 -5.43
N ASN A 89 -2.66 -3.16 -6.54
CA ASN A 89 -2.05 -3.81 -7.69
C ASN A 89 -0.58 -3.37 -7.76
N LEU A 90 0.34 -4.28 -7.46
CA LEU A 90 1.78 -4.00 -7.33
C LEU A 90 2.56 -4.85 -8.34
N THR A 91 3.14 -4.21 -9.35
CA THR A 91 3.88 -4.88 -10.43
C THR A 91 5.37 -4.59 -10.28
N LEU A 92 6.19 -5.64 -10.23
CA LEU A 92 7.65 -5.55 -10.13
C LEU A 92 8.30 -6.15 -11.38
N CYS A 93 9.17 -5.36 -12.02
CA CYS A 93 10.02 -5.80 -13.11
C CYS A 93 11.31 -6.49 -12.59
N ASN A 94 12.19 -6.88 -13.51
CA ASN A 94 13.43 -7.60 -13.20
C ASN A 94 14.30 -6.81 -12.21
N ASN A 95 14.84 -7.48 -11.19
CA ASN A 95 15.68 -6.87 -10.15
C ASN A 95 15.03 -5.69 -9.40
N ALA A 96 13.71 -5.51 -9.51
CA ALA A 96 12.99 -4.48 -8.78
C ALA A 96 12.77 -4.91 -7.32
N THR A 97 12.92 -3.97 -6.40
CA THR A 97 12.65 -4.14 -4.97
C THR A 97 11.55 -3.16 -4.54
N LEU A 98 10.48 -3.71 -3.95
CA LEU A 98 9.43 -2.93 -3.30
C LEU A 98 9.37 -3.30 -1.82
N GLU A 99 9.64 -2.33 -0.95
CA GLU A 99 9.33 -2.40 0.47
C GLU A 99 7.95 -1.79 0.71
N TRP A 100 6.95 -2.66 0.79
CA TRP A 100 5.56 -2.27 0.99
C TRP A 100 5.19 -2.33 2.47
N LEU A 101 5.13 -1.16 3.12
CA LEU A 101 4.90 -1.01 4.55
C LEU A 101 3.67 -0.13 4.87
N PRO A 102 2.47 -0.45 4.36
CA PRO A 102 1.26 0.24 4.83
C PRO A 102 0.98 -0.17 6.28
N GLN A 103 0.87 0.81 7.19
CA GLN A 103 0.61 0.54 8.60
C GLN A 103 -0.67 -0.27 8.86
N ASP A 104 -0.68 -0.98 9.99
CA ASP A 104 -1.82 -1.74 10.51
C ASP A 104 -3.11 -0.88 10.56
N SER A 105 -4.23 -1.52 10.24
CA SER A 105 -5.56 -0.89 10.27
C SER A 105 -6.08 -0.81 11.71
N ILE A 106 -6.57 0.36 12.14
CA ILE A 106 -7.21 0.54 13.47
C ILE A 106 -8.73 0.58 13.29
N PHE A 107 -9.43 -0.28 14.04
CA PHE A 107 -10.89 -0.41 14.04
C PHE A 107 -11.50 0.23 15.29
N PHE A 108 -12.44 1.16 15.14
CA PHE A 108 -13.16 1.77 16.27
C PHE A 108 -14.56 1.14 16.46
N SER A 109 -14.84 0.60 17.64
CA SER A 109 -16.17 0.08 18.07
C SER A 109 -16.49 0.57 19.49
N ARG A 110 -17.67 1.18 19.74
CA ARG A 110 -18.11 1.57 21.11
C ARG A 110 -19.40 0.91 21.61
N ARG A 111 -20.06 0.08 20.80
CA ARG A 111 -21.15 -0.84 21.21
C ARG A 111 -21.48 -1.64 19.94
N SER A 112 -21.22 -2.94 19.95
CA SER A 112 -21.04 -3.80 18.76
C SER A 112 -22.04 -3.60 17.62
N ARG A 113 -21.54 -3.69 16.38
CA ARG A 113 -22.03 -4.53 15.24
C ARG A 113 -21.21 -4.25 13.97
N HIS A 114 -20.24 -5.13 13.70
CA HIS A 114 -19.41 -5.33 12.48
C HIS A 114 -18.77 -4.12 11.77
N VAL A 115 -17.43 -4.12 11.67
CA VAL A 115 -16.69 -3.38 10.64
C VAL A 115 -16.41 -4.35 9.49
N ALA A 116 -17.04 -4.14 8.34
CA ALA A 116 -16.84 -4.95 7.15
C ALA A 116 -15.95 -4.21 6.15
N TYR A 117 -14.68 -4.60 6.09
CA TYR A 117 -13.70 -4.12 5.11
C TYR A 117 -13.14 -5.35 4.38
N ARG A 118 -12.92 -5.22 3.08
CA ARG A 118 -12.36 -6.30 2.26
C ARG A 118 -11.09 -5.80 1.59
N VAL A 119 -9.95 -6.26 2.09
CA VAL A 119 -8.70 -6.22 1.33
C VAL A 119 -8.80 -7.32 0.30
N SER A 120 -9.03 -6.93 -0.96
CA SER A 120 -9.49 -7.89 -1.96
C SER A 120 -8.35 -8.61 -2.68
N SER A 121 -7.17 -7.99 -2.73
CA SER A 121 -5.98 -8.61 -3.30
C SER A 121 -4.75 -7.70 -3.14
N VAL A 122 -3.60 -8.33 -2.92
CA VAL A 122 -2.29 -7.81 -3.32
C VAL A 122 -1.85 -8.73 -4.45
N VAL A 123 -1.89 -8.25 -5.69
CA VAL A 123 -1.35 -9.01 -6.82
C VAL A 123 0.11 -8.58 -6.97
N LEU A 124 1.04 -9.49 -6.65
CA LEU A 124 2.46 -9.33 -6.96
C LEU A 124 2.72 -9.98 -8.31
N GLN A 125 2.86 -9.18 -9.35
CA GLN A 125 3.35 -9.66 -10.64
C GLN A 125 4.87 -9.52 -10.65
N TYR A 126 5.56 -10.65 -10.48
CA TYR A 126 7.00 -10.74 -10.74
C TYR A 126 7.19 -11.12 -12.21
N THR A 127 7.80 -10.22 -12.99
CA THR A 127 8.32 -10.61 -14.31
C THR A 127 9.72 -11.14 -14.06
N ALA A 128 9.90 -12.46 -14.19
CA ALA A 128 11.20 -13.09 -13.98
C ALA A 128 12.11 -12.82 -15.18
N GLY A 129 13.12 -11.97 -15.00
CA GLY A 129 14.38 -12.08 -15.72
C GLY A 129 15.16 -13.23 -15.09
N LEU A 130 15.59 -14.19 -15.91
CA LEU A 130 16.30 -15.41 -15.49
C LEU A 130 17.40 -15.13 -14.44
N GLY A 131 17.22 -15.68 -13.23
CA GLY A 131 18.31 -16.06 -12.33
C GLY A 131 18.66 -15.10 -11.19
N SER A 132 17.91 -15.16 -10.08
CA SER A 132 18.45 -15.41 -8.73
C SER A 132 17.35 -15.26 -7.68
N SER A 133 17.19 -16.29 -6.86
CA SER A 133 16.23 -16.34 -5.76
C SER A 133 16.79 -15.63 -4.53
N VAL A 134 16.21 -14.49 -4.16
CA VAL A 134 16.38 -13.94 -2.81
C VAL A 134 15.31 -14.57 -1.91
N PRO A 135 15.65 -15.17 -0.74
CA PRO A 135 14.66 -15.74 0.14
C PRO A 135 13.89 -14.61 0.84
N TRP A 136 12.58 -14.52 0.60
CA TRP A 136 11.69 -13.65 1.36
C TRP A 136 11.24 -14.38 2.64
N THR A 137 11.44 -13.77 3.81
CA THR A 137 10.82 -14.23 5.06
C THR A 137 9.42 -13.62 5.14
N SER A 138 8.39 -14.47 5.00
CA SER A 138 7.00 -14.04 5.21
C SER A 138 6.80 -13.60 6.66
N GLY A 139 6.68 -12.29 6.88
CA GLY A 139 6.19 -11.74 8.14
C GLY A 139 4.79 -12.30 8.45
N HIS A 140 4.62 -12.78 9.68
CA HIS A 140 3.46 -13.50 10.20
C HIS A 140 2.09 -13.03 9.67
N ARG A 141 1.34 -13.95 9.04
CA ARG A 141 -0.13 -13.90 9.03
C ARG A 141 -0.63 -14.01 10.46
N ARG A 142 -1.00 -12.89 11.07
CA ARG A 142 -1.87 -12.90 12.25
C ARG A 142 -3.31 -12.84 11.79
N ASN A 143 -3.98 -13.99 11.78
CA ASN A 143 -5.44 -14.03 11.83
C ASN A 143 -5.86 -13.43 13.18
N LEU A 144 -6.09 -12.12 13.21
CA LEU A 144 -6.64 -11.47 14.38
C LEU A 144 -8.14 -11.71 14.40
N GLN A 145 -8.54 -12.80 15.04
CA GLN A 145 -9.89 -12.90 15.58
C GLN A 145 -10.05 -11.84 16.68
N PRO A 146 -11.23 -11.21 16.81
CA PRO A 146 -11.46 -10.27 17.90
C PRO A 146 -11.29 -10.97 19.25
N ARG A 147 -10.27 -10.56 20.02
CA ARG A 147 -10.11 -11.00 21.41
C ARG A 147 -11.22 -10.37 22.24
N ASN A 148 -12.13 -11.20 22.72
CA ASN A 148 -13.12 -10.84 23.73
C ASN A 148 -12.41 -10.59 25.07
N THR A 149 -12.31 -9.33 25.49
CA THR A 149 -12.06 -9.00 26.90
C THR A 149 -13.41 -8.82 27.57
N ARG A 150 -13.61 -9.60 28.65
CA ARG A 150 -14.78 -9.55 29.55
C ARG A 150 -14.97 -8.16 30.16
#